data_AF-A0A101XXW7-F1
#
_entry.id   AF-A0A101XXW7-F1
#
_cell.length_a   1.000
_cell.length_b   1.000
_cell.length_c   1.000
_cell.angle_alpha   90.00
_cell.angle_beta   90.00
_cell.angle_gamma   90.00
#
_symmetry.space_group_name_H-M   'P 1'
#
loop_
_entity.id
_entity.type
_entity.pdbx_description
1 polymer ?
#
loop_
_entity_poly.entity_id
_entity_poly.type
_entity_poly.pdbx_seq_one_letter_code
_entity_poly.pdbx_strand_id
1 'polypeptide(L)'
;MQVGGREVTVSIPPRSSEGTVIRVPGRSGQSDELLIVLQLAAHPIYETQDGDLHGTVEIAPWQAVLGGEAKAPLPDGSSIRLKIPAGTAGGHTLRIPGKGLKHKNGTNGDILFRLEIVIPAETGEAEKAIYRKLADASSYQAGVKRGSSGKRRQNAARG
;
A
#
# COMPACT_ATOMS: atom_id res chain seq x y z
N MET A 1 -8.90 -29.16 -3.43
CA MET A 1 -9.02 -28.68 -4.83
C MET A 1 -8.84 -29.86 -5.78
N GLN A 2 -9.41 -29.81 -6.98
CA GLN A 2 -9.26 -30.88 -7.99
C GLN A 2 -8.11 -30.53 -8.96
N VAL A 3 -7.10 -31.39 -9.08
CA VAL A 3 -5.98 -31.23 -10.04
C VAL A 3 -5.82 -32.55 -10.79
N GLY A 4 -5.90 -32.50 -12.13
CA GLY A 4 -5.75 -33.72 -12.96
C GLY A 4 -6.78 -34.82 -12.65
N GLY A 5 -8.00 -34.45 -12.22
CA GLY A 5 -9.04 -35.41 -11.85
C GLY A 5 -8.90 -36.02 -10.45
N ARG A 6 -7.97 -35.51 -9.62
CA ARG A 6 -7.74 -35.96 -8.24
C ARG A 6 -8.04 -34.86 -7.24
N GLU A 7 -8.75 -35.22 -6.17
CA GLU A 7 -8.92 -34.34 -5.03
C GLU A 7 -7.67 -34.32 -4.16
N VAL A 8 -7.13 -33.12 -3.93
CA VAL A 8 -5.96 -32.90 -3.09
C VAL A 8 -6.30 -31.83 -2.06
N THR A 9 -6.05 -32.15 -0.79
CA THR A 9 -6.09 -31.19 0.32
C THR A 9 -4.70 -30.61 0.50
N VAL A 10 -4.60 -29.29 0.38
CA VAL A 10 -3.35 -28.54 0.54
C VAL A 10 -3.57 -27.40 1.52
N SER A 11 -2.62 -27.22 2.43
CA SER A 11 -2.60 -26.08 3.35
C SER A 11 -1.77 -24.97 2.74
N ILE A 12 -2.39 -23.81 2.54
CA ILE A 12 -1.69 -22.60 2.08
C ILE A 12 -1.08 -21.91 3.30
N PRO A 13 0.25 -21.70 3.35
CA PRO A 13 0.86 -20.96 4.44
C PRO A 13 0.27 -19.54 4.55
N PRO A 14 0.08 -19.03 5.77
CA PRO A 14 -0.42 -17.68 5.94
C PRO A 14 0.57 -16.68 5.33
N ARG A 15 0.03 -15.65 4.67
CA ARG A 15 0.81 -14.54 4.06
C ARG A 15 1.74 -14.98 2.94
N SER A 16 1.46 -16.11 2.29
CA SER A 16 2.18 -16.52 1.08
C SER A 16 2.19 -15.39 0.04
N SER A 17 3.35 -15.20 -0.58
CA SER A 17 3.56 -14.23 -1.66
C SER A 17 3.38 -14.87 -3.04
N GLU A 18 3.32 -14.02 -4.05
CA GLU A 18 3.32 -14.39 -5.47
C GLU A 18 4.41 -15.43 -5.78
N GLY A 19 4.05 -16.50 -6.49
CA GLY A 19 4.98 -17.56 -6.86
C GLY A 19 5.35 -18.53 -5.74
N THR A 20 4.71 -18.46 -4.56
CA THR A 20 4.90 -19.47 -3.51
C THR A 20 4.62 -20.87 -4.07
N VAL A 21 5.54 -21.80 -3.89
CA VAL A 21 5.39 -23.18 -4.35
C VAL A 21 4.95 -24.08 -3.20
N ILE A 22 3.79 -24.72 -3.34
CA ILE A 22 3.32 -25.77 -2.43
C ILE A 22 3.62 -27.12 -3.07
N ARG A 23 4.40 -27.93 -2.36
CA ARG A 23 4.75 -29.30 -2.76
C ARG A 23 3.72 -30.27 -2.22
N VAL A 24 3.16 -31.07 -3.11
CA VAL A 24 2.26 -32.18 -2.74
C VAL A 24 2.98 -33.49 -3.08
N PRO A 25 3.40 -34.26 -2.06
CA PRO A 25 4.08 -35.52 -2.30
C PRO A 25 3.15 -36.50 -3.04
N GLY A 26 3.74 -37.32 -3.90
CA GLY A 26 3.09 -38.47 -4.54
C GLY A 26 2.69 -39.53 -3.51
N ARG A 27 1.85 -40.49 -3.92
CA ARG A 27 1.55 -41.68 -3.09
C ARG A 27 2.75 -42.64 -3.10
N SER A 28 2.84 -43.46 -2.05
CA SER A 28 3.83 -44.51 -1.82
C SER A 28 4.25 -45.23 -3.11
N GLY A 29 5.42 -44.89 -3.65
CA GLY A 29 6.01 -45.56 -4.83
C GLY A 29 5.66 -44.98 -6.20
N GLN A 30 4.85 -43.93 -6.31
CA GLN A 30 4.65 -43.17 -7.56
C GLN A 30 5.43 -41.85 -7.52
N SER A 31 6.19 -41.61 -8.59
CA SER A 31 7.20 -40.55 -8.75
C SER A 31 6.67 -39.13 -9.00
N ASP A 32 5.36 -38.94 -9.03
CA ASP A 32 4.80 -37.72 -9.61
C ASP A 32 4.43 -36.73 -8.49
N GLU A 33 5.43 -35.98 -8.02
CA GLU A 33 5.24 -34.80 -7.16
C GLU A 33 4.44 -33.73 -7.91
N LEU A 34 3.45 -33.13 -7.24
CA LEU A 34 2.75 -31.97 -7.78
C LEU A 34 3.30 -30.69 -7.15
N LEU A 35 3.65 -29.73 -8.00
CA LEU A 35 4.01 -28.38 -7.60
C LEU A 35 2.85 -27.45 -7.91
N ILE A 36 2.30 -26.82 -6.87
CA ILE A 36 1.26 -25.81 -6.99
C ILE A 36 1.93 -24.46 -6.81
N VAL A 37 1.89 -23.62 -7.85
CA VAL A 37 2.43 -22.26 -7.79
C VAL A 37 1.28 -21.30 -7.50
N LEU A 38 1.42 -20.51 -6.44
CA LEU A 38 0.42 -19.52 -6.06
C LEU A 38 0.50 -18.33 -7.01
N GLN A 39 -0.67 -17.85 -7.43
CA GLN A 39 -0.87 -16.63 -8.20
C GLN A 39 -1.81 -15.74 -7.40
N LEU A 40 -1.39 -14.52 -7.09
CA LEU A 40 -2.20 -13.53 -6.40
C LEU A 40 -3.13 -12.84 -7.41
N ALA A 41 -4.42 -12.84 -7.10
CA ALA A 41 -5.38 -12.04 -7.85
C ALA A 41 -5.15 -10.54 -7.58
N ALA A 42 -5.44 -9.70 -8.58
CA ALA A 42 -5.46 -8.26 -8.41
C ALA A 42 -6.44 -7.89 -7.28
N HIS A 43 -6.01 -6.99 -6.39
CA HIS A 43 -6.80 -6.56 -5.24
C HIS A 43 -7.18 -5.08 -5.38
N PRO A 44 -8.43 -4.68 -5.10
CA PRO A 44 -8.90 -3.30 -5.34
C PRO A 44 -8.20 -2.24 -4.47
N ILE A 45 -7.60 -2.65 -3.35
CA ILE A 45 -6.97 -1.74 -2.37
C ILE A 45 -5.45 -1.83 -2.38
N TYR A 46 -4.92 -3.00 -2.75
CA TYR A 46 -3.51 -3.32 -2.50
C TYR A 46 -2.80 -3.73 -3.78
N GLU A 47 -1.63 -3.13 -3.98
CA GLU A 47 -0.61 -3.61 -4.88
C GLU A 47 0.50 -4.29 -4.08
N THR A 48 1.01 -5.41 -4.58
CA THR A 48 2.10 -6.14 -3.91
C THR A 48 3.43 -5.72 -4.51
N GLN A 49 4.40 -5.36 -3.67
CA GLN A 49 5.77 -5.11 -4.09
C GLN A 49 6.73 -5.82 -3.14
N ASP A 50 7.44 -6.82 -3.64
CA ASP A 50 8.46 -7.59 -2.91
C ASP A 50 8.01 -8.22 -1.58
N GLY A 51 6.72 -8.28 -1.27
CA GLY A 51 6.18 -8.77 0.00
C GLY A 51 5.47 -7.68 0.81
N ASP A 52 5.73 -6.41 0.48
CA ASP A 52 4.98 -5.28 1.02
C ASP A 52 3.66 -5.10 0.27
N LEU A 53 2.69 -4.53 0.97
CA LEU A 53 1.39 -4.17 0.43
C LEU A 53 1.26 -2.65 0.39
N HIS A 54 1.01 -2.11 -0.79
CA HIS A 54 0.86 -0.69 -1.03
C HIS A 54 -0.61 -0.36 -1.23
N GLY A 55 -1.12 0.61 -0.48
CA GLY A 55 -2.47 1.12 -0.66
C GLY A 55 -2.51 2.63 -0.53
N THR A 56 -3.66 3.22 -0.89
CA THR A 56 -3.91 4.65 -0.73
C THR A 56 -5.01 4.86 0.30
N VAL A 57 -4.82 5.86 1.17
CA VAL A 57 -5.84 6.32 2.12
C VAL A 57 -6.12 7.78 1.84
N GLU A 58 -7.39 8.06 1.53
CA GLU A 58 -7.88 9.40 1.35
C GLU A 58 -8.06 10.09 2.70
N ILE A 59 -7.60 11.34 2.78
CA ILE A 59 -7.75 12.19 3.96
C ILE A 59 -8.28 13.57 3.54
N ALA A 60 -9.04 14.20 4.42
CA ALA A 60 -9.52 15.54 4.20
C ALA A 60 -8.42 16.60 4.43
N PRO A 61 -8.54 17.81 3.85
CA PRO A 61 -7.54 18.87 4.02
C PRO A 61 -7.31 19.26 5.48
N TRP A 62 -8.37 19.32 6.28
CA TRP A 62 -8.24 19.63 7.71
C TRP A 62 -7.54 18.53 8.51
N GLN A 63 -7.66 17.25 8.12
CA GLN A 63 -6.89 16.17 8.75
C GLN A 63 -5.40 16.28 8.41
N ALA A 64 -5.07 16.69 7.18
CA ALA A 64 -3.69 16.92 6.79
C ALA A 64 -3.06 18.08 7.58
N VAL A 65 -3.81 19.17 7.78
CA VAL A 65 -3.34 20.37 8.48
C VAL A 65 -3.31 20.17 10.00
N LEU A 66 -4.44 19.77 10.59
CA LEU A 66 -4.64 19.70 12.05
C LEU A 66 -4.19 18.37 12.65
N GLY A 67 -3.93 17.38 11.81
CA GLY A 67 -3.79 15.99 12.23
C GLY A 67 -5.15 15.35 12.48
N GLY A 68 -5.13 14.09 12.86
CA GLY A 68 -6.35 13.35 13.18
C GLY A 68 -6.15 11.87 12.99
N GLU A 69 -7.23 11.20 12.61
CA GLU A 69 -7.25 9.75 12.42
C GLU A 69 -8.00 9.39 11.14
N ALA A 70 -7.54 8.35 10.44
CA ALA A 70 -8.26 7.71 9.34
C ALA A 70 -8.39 6.21 9.60
N LYS A 71 -9.45 5.59 9.07
CA LYS A 71 -9.66 4.15 9.15
C LYS A 71 -9.23 3.51 7.83
N ALA A 72 -8.44 2.45 7.91
CA ALA A 72 -8.03 1.68 6.74
C ALA A 72 -8.37 0.20 6.93
N PRO A 73 -8.91 -0.49 5.90
CA PRO A 73 -9.09 -1.94 5.95
C PRO A 73 -7.71 -2.64 5.99
N LEU A 74 -7.70 -3.88 6.45
CA LEU A 74 -6.55 -4.78 6.43
C LEU A 74 -6.87 -6.01 5.58
N PRO A 75 -5.86 -6.73 5.04
CA PRO A 75 -6.08 -7.91 4.21
C PRO A 75 -6.82 -9.06 4.89
N ASP A 76 -6.81 -9.10 6.23
CA ASP A 76 -7.50 -10.11 7.04
C ASP A 76 -8.98 -9.77 7.29
N GLY A 77 -9.51 -8.72 6.65
CA GLY A 77 -10.88 -8.25 6.81
C GLY A 77 -11.11 -7.37 8.04
N SER A 78 -10.09 -7.20 8.90
CA SER A 78 -10.14 -6.25 9.99
C SER A 78 -9.86 -4.82 9.50
N SER A 79 -9.84 -3.86 10.43
CA SER A 79 -9.52 -2.47 10.10
C SER A 79 -8.63 -1.86 11.17
N ILE A 80 -7.76 -0.94 10.76
CA ILE A 80 -6.86 -0.22 11.64
C ILE A 80 -7.15 1.28 11.61
N ARG A 81 -6.89 1.93 12.73
CA ARG A 81 -6.92 3.38 12.88
C ARG A 81 -5.51 3.93 12.69
N LEU A 82 -5.34 4.73 11.66
CA LEU A 82 -4.09 5.41 11.30
C LEU A 82 -4.07 6.78 11.94
N LYS A 83 -3.02 7.08 12.72
CA LYS A 83 -2.79 8.42 13.24
C LYS A 83 -2.15 9.28 12.15
N ILE A 84 -2.80 10.38 11.81
CA ILE A 84 -2.31 11.37 10.85
C ILE A 84 -1.65 12.50 11.64
N PRO A 85 -0.33 12.72 11.49
CA PRO A 85 0.34 13.86 12.09
C PRO A 85 -0.20 15.20 11.55
N ALA A 86 -0.20 16.24 12.38
CA ALA A 86 -0.44 17.60 11.91
C ALA A 86 0.64 18.04 10.91
N GLY A 87 0.26 18.82 9.90
CA GLY A 87 1.17 19.25 8.83
C GLY A 87 1.58 18.14 7.87
N THR A 88 0.75 17.11 7.69
CA THR A 88 0.98 16.04 6.73
C THR A 88 0.89 16.57 5.29
N ALA A 89 1.93 16.31 4.49
CA ALA A 89 1.94 16.63 3.07
C ALA A 89 1.28 15.54 2.21
N GLY A 90 0.75 15.92 1.05
CA GLY A 90 0.26 14.96 0.06
C GLY A 90 1.36 13.98 -0.38
N GLY A 91 1.02 12.69 -0.45
CA GLY A 91 1.95 11.62 -0.79
C GLY A 91 2.78 11.10 0.39
N HIS A 92 2.61 11.64 1.61
CA HIS A 92 3.20 11.07 2.82
C HIS A 92 2.79 9.60 2.98
N THR A 93 3.71 8.73 3.40
CA THR A 93 3.45 7.30 3.51
C THR A 93 3.53 6.85 4.97
N LEU A 94 2.45 6.24 5.45
CA LEU A 94 2.38 5.60 6.77
C LEU A 94 2.72 4.12 6.64
N ARG A 95 3.55 3.61 7.56
CA ARG A 95 4.00 2.22 7.58
C ARG A 95 3.38 1.46 8.74
N ILE A 96 2.80 0.29 8.45
CA ILE A 96 2.34 -0.67 9.44
C ILE A 96 3.25 -1.90 9.39
N PRO A 97 4.15 -2.04 10.38
CA PRO A 97 5.18 -3.07 10.33
C PRO A 97 4.58 -4.49 10.46
N GLY A 98 5.11 -5.43 9.68
CA GLY A 98 4.82 -6.85 9.79
C GLY A 98 3.37 -7.23 9.45
N LYS A 99 2.68 -6.42 8.64
CA LYS A 99 1.30 -6.68 8.19
C LYS A 99 1.18 -7.01 6.70
N GLY A 100 2.27 -7.00 5.96
CA GLY A 100 2.37 -7.46 4.57
C GLY A 100 2.51 -8.98 4.44
N LEU A 101 2.82 -9.40 3.21
CA LEU A 101 3.08 -10.78 2.82
C LEU A 101 4.50 -11.19 3.24
N LYS A 102 4.82 -12.49 3.14
CA LYS A 102 6.19 -12.96 3.40
C LYS A 102 7.11 -12.58 2.26
N HIS A 103 8.23 -11.97 2.62
CA HIS A 103 9.39 -11.82 1.75
C HIS A 103 10.04 -13.20 1.49
N LYS A 104 10.90 -13.25 0.47
CA LYS A 104 11.66 -14.47 0.10
C LYS A 104 12.59 -14.96 1.22
N ASN A 105 13.08 -14.07 2.08
CA ASN A 105 13.92 -14.39 3.24
C ASN A 105 13.09 -14.91 4.45
N GLY A 106 11.77 -15.03 4.32
CA GLY A 106 10.87 -15.52 5.36
C GLY A 106 10.38 -14.48 6.37
N THR A 107 10.86 -13.23 6.31
CA THR A 107 10.32 -12.14 7.15
C THR A 107 8.99 -11.64 6.61
N ASN A 108 8.14 -11.11 7.48
CA ASN A 108 6.90 -10.46 7.05
C ASN A 108 7.24 -9.07 6.53
N GLY A 109 6.67 -8.70 5.39
CA GLY A 109 6.65 -7.34 4.90
C GLY A 109 5.64 -6.48 5.63
N ASP A 110 5.50 -5.26 5.14
CA ASP A 110 4.75 -4.19 5.74
C ASP A 110 3.54 -3.81 4.90
N ILE A 111 2.63 -3.03 5.50
CA ILE A 111 1.63 -2.28 4.73
C ILE A 111 2.09 -0.83 4.68
N LEU A 112 2.09 -0.27 3.48
CA LEU A 112 2.48 1.10 3.18
C LEU A 112 1.25 1.83 2.64
N PHE A 113 0.69 2.73 3.45
CA PHE A 113 -0.43 3.57 3.05
C PHE A 113 0.07 4.95 2.62
N ARG A 114 -0.04 5.25 1.33
CA ARG A 114 0.14 6.61 0.82
C ARG A 114 -1.10 7.44 1.16
N LEU A 115 -0.89 8.62 1.72
CA LEU A 115 -1.95 9.57 2.01
C LEU A 115 -2.22 10.44 0.80
N GLU A 116 -3.48 10.49 0.39
CA GLU A 116 -3.99 11.35 -0.67
C GLU A 116 -4.95 12.37 -0.08
N ILE A 117 -4.69 13.66 -0.31
CA ILE A 117 -5.57 14.72 0.18
C ILE A 117 -6.67 14.91 -0.86
N VAL A 118 -7.90 14.63 -0.46
CA VAL A 118 -9.08 14.72 -1.33
C VAL A 118 -9.98 15.87 -0.87
N ILE A 119 -10.46 16.66 -1.83
CA ILE A 119 -11.49 17.67 -1.58
C ILE A 119 -12.86 16.99 -1.70
N PRO A 120 -13.73 17.06 -0.68
CA PRO A 120 -15.08 16.50 -0.77
C PRO A 120 -15.83 17.02 -2.01
N ALA A 121 -16.49 16.12 -2.74
CA ALA A 121 -17.18 16.47 -3.99
C ALA A 121 -18.34 17.46 -3.77
N GLU A 122 -19.03 17.37 -2.63
CA GLU A 122 -20.14 18.23 -2.27
C GLU A 122 -19.71 19.22 -1.18
N THR A 123 -19.33 20.44 -1.59
CA THR A 123 -19.03 21.54 -0.66
C THR A 123 -20.19 22.53 -0.64
N GLY A 124 -20.87 22.64 0.50
CA GLY A 124 -21.96 23.61 0.70
C GLY A 124 -21.45 25.05 0.80
N GLU A 125 -22.34 26.04 0.69
CA GLU A 125 -21.93 27.46 0.78
C GLU A 125 -21.28 27.82 2.11
N ALA A 126 -21.70 27.19 3.22
CA ALA A 126 -21.07 27.37 4.52
C ALA A 126 -19.59 26.92 4.52
N GLU A 127 -19.29 25.76 3.92
CA GLU A 127 -17.92 25.24 3.82
C GLU A 127 -17.07 26.09 2.88
N LYS A 128 -17.62 26.50 1.72
CA LYS A 128 -16.94 27.43 0.81
C LYS A 128 -16.62 28.75 1.49
N ALA A 129 -17.50 29.27 2.34
CA ALA A 129 -17.23 30.50 3.10
C ALA A 129 -16.02 30.33 4.05
N ILE A 130 -15.82 29.14 4.63
CA ILE A 130 -14.63 28.84 5.45
C ILE A 130 -13.38 28.79 4.58
N TYR A 131 -13.42 28.13 3.42
CA TYR A 131 -12.28 28.10 2.49
C TYR A 131 -11.92 29.49 1.94
N ARG A 132 -12.90 30.38 1.71
CA ARG A 132 -12.63 31.78 1.34
C ARG A 132 -11.86 32.51 2.45
N LYS A 133 -12.30 32.39 3.70
CA LYS A 133 -11.57 32.96 4.85
C LYS A 133 -10.15 32.42 4.98
N LEU A 134 -9.96 31.12 4.72
CA LEU A 134 -8.63 30.51 4.70
C LEU A 134 -7.76 31.08 3.58
N ALA A 135 -8.32 31.26 2.37
CA ALA A 135 -7.60 31.83 1.24
C ALA A 135 -7.15 33.27 1.52
N ASP A 136 -8.00 34.08 2.16
CA ASP A 136 -7.69 35.47 2.50
C ASP A 136 -6.61 35.58 3.60
N ALA A 137 -6.60 34.63 4.55
CA ALA A 137 -5.67 34.63 5.68
C ALA A 137 -4.31 33.95 5.37
N SER A 138 -4.25 33.09 4.36
CA SER A 138 -3.07 32.30 4.05
C SER A 138 -2.05 33.08 3.21
N SER A 139 -0.76 32.94 3.53
CA SER A 139 0.34 33.43 2.68
C SER A 139 0.80 32.41 1.64
N TYR A 140 0.23 31.20 1.63
CA TYR A 140 0.65 30.12 0.74
C TYR A 140 0.18 30.35 -0.70
N GLN A 141 1.11 30.30 -1.66
CA GLN A 141 0.82 30.38 -3.09
C GLN A 141 1.12 29.03 -3.75
N ALA A 142 0.06 28.35 -4.20
CA ALA A 142 0.19 27.13 -4.99
C ALA A 142 0.77 27.45 -6.38
N GLY A 143 1.58 26.54 -6.93
CA GLY A 143 2.18 26.74 -8.25
C GLY A 143 2.83 25.47 -8.79
N VAL A 144 3.29 25.55 -10.04
CA VAL A 144 3.95 24.42 -10.70
C VAL A 144 5.27 24.10 -10.00
N LYS A 145 5.40 22.85 -9.51
CA LYS A 145 6.68 22.35 -8.99
C LYS A 145 7.66 22.21 -10.15
N ARG A 146 8.66 23.10 -10.23
CA ARG A 146 9.78 22.91 -11.17
C ARG A 146 10.56 21.68 -10.73
N GLY A 147 10.71 20.70 -11.63
CA GLY A 147 11.50 19.51 -11.37
C GLY A 147 12.95 19.88 -11.03
N SER A 148 13.58 19.10 -10.14
CA SER A 148 15.03 19.16 -9.91
C SER A 148 15.76 18.69 -11.17
N SER A 149 15.93 19.59 -12.13
CA SER A 149 16.87 19.42 -13.24
C SER A 149 18.19 20.04 -12.80
N GLY A 150 19.01 19.27 -12.07
CA GLY A 150 20.20 19.84 -11.45
C GLY A 150 21.06 18.91 -10.61
N LYS A 151 21.23 17.63 -10.98
CA LYS A 151 22.38 16.83 -10.53
C LYS A 151 22.68 15.65 -11.46
N ARG A 152 23.05 15.95 -12.70
CA ARG A 152 23.69 14.98 -13.60
C ARG A 152 24.86 15.67 -14.28
N ARG A 153 26.05 15.09 -14.12
CA ARG A 153 27.38 15.44 -14.69
C ARG A 153 28.27 16.33 -13.81
N GLN A 154 28.94 15.71 -12.85
CA GLN A 154 30.37 15.92 -12.58
C GLN A 154 30.87 14.71 -11.79
N ASN A 155 31.21 13.64 -12.50
CA ASN A 155 32.17 12.63 -12.09
C ASN A 155 32.58 11.86 -13.35
N ALA A 156 33.38 12.55 -14.16
CA ALA A 156 34.16 11.99 -15.25
C ALA A 156 35.38 12.90 -15.45
N ALA A 157 36.24 12.97 -14.43
CA ALA A 157 37.63 13.42 -14.50
C ALA A 157 38.25 13.25 -13.10
N ARG A 158 39.46 12.69 -13.06
CA ARG A 158 40.22 12.14 -11.91
C ARG A 158 39.93 10.64 -11.73
N GLY A 159 40.84 9.75 -12.04
CA GLY A 159 42.29 9.86 -12.27
C GLY A 159 42.89 8.57 -11.77
#